data_AF-X0UEM8-F1
#
_entry.id   AF-X0UEM8-F1
#
_cell.length_a   1.000
_cell.length_b   1.000
_cell.length_c   1.000
_cell.angle_alpha   90.00
_cell.angle_beta   90.00
_cell.angle_gamma   90.00
#
_symmetry.space_group_name_H-M   'P 1'
#
loop_
_entity.id
_entity.type
_entity.pdbx_description
1 polymer ?
#
loop_
_entity_poly.entity_id
_entity_poly.type
_entity_poly.pdbx_seq_one_letter_code
_entity_poly.pdbx_strand_id
1 'polypeptide(L)' 'ADAIDVLTQAIKSCKIKDDSLGKELQYNLARSYEEQGDTEKALEIYRKIAQLDFAYKDVRQRIDELRGKPR' A
#
# COMPACT_ATOMS: atom_id res chain seq x y z
N ALA A 1 -6.68 -8.07 17.35
CA ALA A 1 -5.64 -8.34 16.34
C ALA A 1 -5.88 -7.37 15.21
N ASP A 2 -5.02 -6.37 15.08
CA ASP A 2 -5.12 -5.34 14.06
C ASP A 2 -4.99 -5.93 12.65
N ALA A 3 -5.76 -5.41 11.70
CA ALA A 3 -5.71 -5.83 10.30
C ALA A 3 -4.29 -5.69 9.71
N ILE A 4 -3.51 -4.74 10.23
CA ILE A 4 -2.11 -4.52 9.86
C ILE A 4 -1.23 -5.73 10.16
N ASP A 5 -1.42 -6.38 11.32
CA ASP A 5 -0.57 -7.50 11.74
C ASP A 5 -0.80 -8.72 10.86
N VAL A 6 -2.08 -9.01 10.55
CA VAL A 6 -2.48 -10.09 9.66
C VAL A 6 -1.93 -9.88 8.25
N LEU A 7 -2.02 -8.66 7.72
CA LEU A 7 -1.50 -8.32 6.39
C LEU A 7 0.02 -8.41 6.32
N THR A 8 0.72 -7.99 7.37
CA THR A 8 2.19 -8.02 7.42
C THR A 8 2.72 -9.46 7.45
N GLN A 9 2.10 -10.33 8.25
CA GLN A 9 2.48 -11.75 8.30
C GLN A 9 2.18 -12.47 6.98
N ALA A 10 1.06 -12.13 6.34
CA ALA A 10 0.72 -12.65 5.01
C ALA A 10 1.78 -12.23 3.98
N ILE A 11 2.14 -10.95 3.90
CA ILE A 11 3.15 -10.45 2.96
C ILE A 11 4.52 -11.09 3.22
N LYS A 12 4.89 -11.32 4.49
CA LYS A 12 6.20 -11.91 4.86
C LYS A 12 6.30 -13.39 4.53
N SER A 13 5.19 -14.14 4.67
CA SER A 13 5.13 -15.56 4.36
C SER A 13 5.00 -15.81 2.85
N CYS A 14 4.40 -14.87 2.13
CA CYS A 14 4.17 -14.97 0.71
C CYS A 14 5.33 -14.31 -0.05
N LYS A 15 6.37 -15.10 -0.34
CA LYS A 15 7.24 -14.88 -1.52
C LYS A 15 6.37 -15.03 -2.79
N ILE A 16 5.46 -14.10 -3.07
CA ILE A 16 4.64 -14.17 -4.29
C ILE A 16 5.45 -13.57 -5.42
N LYS A 17 6.14 -14.47 -6.12
CA LYS A 17 6.21 -14.41 -7.58
C LYS A 17 4.76 -14.59 -8.08
N ASP A 18 4.33 -13.74 -9.01
CA ASP A 18 2.96 -13.56 -9.54
C ASP A 18 2.14 -12.39 -8.94
N ASP A 19 2.77 -11.22 -9.07
CA ASP A 19 2.28 -9.87 -9.32
C ASP A 19 0.89 -9.40 -8.87
N SER A 20 -0.23 -10.05 -9.21
CA SER A 20 -1.55 -9.39 -9.11
C SER A 20 -2.13 -9.37 -7.68
N LEU A 21 -2.08 -10.51 -6.97
CA LEU A 21 -2.64 -10.61 -5.61
C LEU A 21 -1.78 -9.86 -4.58
N GLY A 22 -0.45 -9.87 -4.77
CA GLY A 22 0.49 -9.13 -3.93
C GLY A 22 0.26 -7.63 -4.00
N LYS A 23 0.05 -7.09 -5.22
CA LYS A 23 -0.28 -5.67 -5.43
C LYS A 23 -1.59 -5.28 -4.77
N GLU A 24 -2.61 -6.14 -4.81
CA GLU A 24 -3.90 -5.87 -4.16
C GLU A 24 -3.81 -5.84 -2.64
N LEU A 25 -3.11 -6.81 -2.03
CA LEU A 25 -2.87 -6.83 -0.59
C LEU A 25 -2.08 -5.60 -0.13
N GLN A 26 -1.04 -5.23 -0.86
CA GLN A 26 -0.26 -4.02 -0.58
C GLN A 26 -1.12 -2.76 -0.73
N TYR A 27 -2.00 -2.70 -1.74
CA TYR A 27 -2.89 -1.55 -1.93
C TYR A 27 -3.85 -1.40 -0.76
N ASN A 28 -4.49 -2.48 -0.34
CA ASN A 28 -5.39 -2.46 0.81
C ASN A 28 -4.66 -2.10 2.11
N LEU A 29 -3.41 -2.56 2.29
CA LEU A 29 -2.60 -2.17 3.43
C LEU A 29 -2.28 -0.66 3.41
N ALA A 30 -1.91 -0.10 2.26
CA ALA A 30 -1.68 1.33 2.10
C ALA A 30 -2.93 2.16 2.42
N ARG A 31 -4.11 1.70 1.98
CA ARG A 31 -5.42 2.28 2.30
C ARG A 31 -5.68 2.27 3.80
N SER A 32 -5.44 1.15 4.48
CA SER A 32 -5.62 1.06 5.93
C SER A 32 -4.69 2.01 6.72
N TYR A 33 -3.46 2.21 6.25
CA TYR A 33 -2.57 3.21 6.84
C TYR A 33 -3.02 4.64 6.57
N GLU A 34 -3.51 4.93 5.36
CA GLU A 34 -4.09 6.22 5.00
C GLU A 34 -5.30 6.57 5.88
N GLU A 35 -6.19 5.61 6.14
CA GLU A 35 -7.36 5.78 7.00
C GLU A 35 -6.99 5.98 8.48
N GLN A 36 -5.87 5.41 8.93
CA GLN A 36 -5.34 5.62 10.28
C GLN A 36 -4.57 6.95 10.43
N GLY A 37 -4.41 7.71 9.36
CA GLY A 37 -3.60 8.94 9.37
C GLY A 37 -2.09 8.71 9.26
N ASP A 38 -1.66 7.44 9.17
CA ASP A 38 -0.28 6.97 9.02
C ASP A 38 0.22 7.21 7.57
N THR A 39 0.20 8.48 7.16
CA THR A 39 0.43 8.94 5.77
C THR A 39 1.81 8.52 5.24
N GLU A 40 2.83 8.46 6.09
CA GLU A 40 4.19 8.07 5.69
C GLU A 40 4.27 6.60 5.27
N LYS A 41 3.60 5.71 6.01
CA LYS A 41 3.55 4.28 5.69
C LYS A 41 2.69 4.01 4.46
N ALA A 42 1.55 4.70 4.35
CA ALA A 42 0.71 4.62 3.16
C ALA A 42 1.49 5.02 1.90
N LEU A 43 2.23 6.14 1.95
CA LEU A 43 3.08 6.61 0.85
C LEU A 43 4.17 5.61 0.48
N GLU A 44 4.84 4.98 1.45
CA GLU A 44 5.88 3.99 1.17
C GLU A 44 5.31 2.80 0.36
N ILE A 45 4.14 2.30 0.77
CA ILE A 45 3.53 1.12 0.15
C ILE A 45 2.97 1.47 -1.24
N TYR A 46 2.29 2.60 -1.38
CA TYR A 46 1.83 3.06 -2.69
C TYR A 46 2.99 3.25 -3.68
N ARG A 47 4.15 3.77 -3.22
CA ARG A 47 5.35 3.88 -4.07
C ARG A 47 5.88 2.52 -4.52
N LYS A 48 5.89 1.52 -3.64
CA LYS A 48 6.30 0.15 -3.99
C LYS A 48 5.37 -0.45 -5.06
N ILE A 49 4.05 -0.24 -4.92
CA ILE A 49 3.10 -0.69 -5.94
C ILE A 49 3.34 0.04 -7.26
N ALA A 50 3.54 1.37 -7.23
CA ALA A 50 3.81 2.17 -8.44
C ALA A 50 5.13 1.81 -9.14
N GLN A 51 6.13 1.31 -8.40
CA GLN A 51 7.39 0.81 -8.97
C GLN A 51 7.19 -0.50 -9.72
N LEU A 52 6.26 -1.35 -9.26
CA LEU A 52 5.91 -2.61 -9.91
C LEU A 52 4.95 -2.39 -11.09
N ASP A 53 3.94 -1.56 -10.86
CA ASP A 53 2.87 -1.27 -11.80
C ASP A 53 2.34 0.15 -11.59
N PHE A 54 2.86 1.05 -12.41
CA PHE A 54 2.57 2.47 -12.31
C PHE A 54 1.11 2.83 -12.68
N ALA A 55 0.41 1.92 -13.38
CA ALA A 55 -0.98 2.09 -13.77
C ALA A 55 -1.95 1.33 -12.85
N TYR A 56 -1.44 0.75 -11.74
CA TYR A 56 -2.26 -0.01 -10.81
C TYR A 56 -3.26 0.90 -10.08
N LYS A 57 -4.56 0.73 -10.39
CA LYS A 57 -5.67 1.47 -9.78
C LYS A 57 -5.41 3.00 -9.78
N ASP A 58 -5.66 3.64 -8.66
CA ASP A 58 -5.49 5.08 -8.40
C ASP A 58 -4.23 5.39 -7.59
N VAL A 59 -3.23 4.48 -7.55
CA VAL A 59 -2.02 4.61 -6.71
C VAL A 59 -1.30 5.94 -6.92
N ARG A 60 -1.24 6.44 -8.17
CA ARG A 60 -0.61 7.74 -8.47
C ARG A 60 -1.37 8.92 -7.85
N GLN A 61 -2.69 8.91 -7.97
CA GLN A 61 -3.55 9.94 -7.38
C GLN A 61 -3.39 9.92 -5.86
N ARG A 62 -3.39 8.73 -5.23
CA ARG A 62 -3.18 8.59 -3.79
C ARG A 62 -1.84 9.16 -3.33
N ILE A 63 -0.76 8.88 -4.06
CA ILE A 63 0.55 9.45 -3.74
C ILE A 63 0.53 10.97 -3.80
N ASP A 64 -0.11 11.55 -4.82
CA ASP A 64 -0.19 13.01 -4.97
C ASP A 64 -1.03 13.64 -3.84
N GLU A 65 -2.21 13.07 -3.57
CA GLU A 65 -3.10 13.48 -2.49
C GLU A 65 -2.39 13.44 -1.12
N LEU A 66 -1.64 12.38 -0.84
CA LEU A 66 -0.92 12.22 0.42
C LEU A 66 0.32 13.12 0.53
N ARG A 67 0.92 13.54 -0.58
CA ARG A 67 2.01 14.52 -0.58
C ARG A 67 1.49 15.96 -0.44
N GLY A 68 0.27 16.23 -0.89
CA GLY A 68 -0.38 17.53 -0.77
C GLY A 68 -1.06 17.79 0.57
N LYS A 69 -1.31 16.76 1.38
CA LYS A 69 -1.88 16.93 2.73
C LYS A 69 -0.84 17.55 3.68
N PRO A 70 -1.14 18.69 4.34
CA PRO A 70 -0.31 19.18 5.42
C PRO A 70 -0.30 18.16 6.57
N ARG A 71 0.88 17.88 7.12
CA ARG A 71 1.11 16.99 8.26
C ARG A 71 0.45 17.51 9.53
#